data_AF-A0A1X7VIU3-F1
#
_entry.id   AF-A0A1X7VIU3-F1
#
_cell.length_a   1.000
_cell.length_b   1.000
_cell.length_c   1.000
_cell.angle_alpha   90.00
_cell.angle_beta   90.00
_cell.angle_gamma   90.00
#
_symmetry.space_group_name_H-M   'P 1'
#
loop_
_entity.id
_entity.type
_entity.pdbx_description
1 polymer ?
#
loop_
_entity_poly.entity_id
_entity_poly.type
_entity_poly.pdbx_seq_one_letter_code
_entity_poly.pdbx_strand_id
1 'polypeptide(L)'
;MASQKWISRPEKPPEKWATIDRSNAIEAWGRMRETTNQHFKFTPRTTAYCVIWALLVPIGIWKIIKWERQYKDRAKGRPPKDLF
;
A
#
# COMPACT_ATOMS: atom_id res chain seq x y z
N MET A 1 45.93 -11.24 -7.67
CA MET A 1 44.75 -12.12 -7.61
C MET A 1 44.16 -12.04 -6.21
N ALA A 2 43.02 -11.39 -6.02
CA ALA A 2 42.38 -11.25 -4.70
C ALA A 2 41.31 -12.34 -4.52
N SER A 3 41.50 -13.18 -3.50
CA SER A 3 40.58 -14.27 -3.14
C SER A 3 39.33 -13.71 -2.46
N GLN A 4 38.15 -13.95 -3.03
CA GLN A 4 36.88 -13.63 -2.37
C GLN A 4 36.60 -14.67 -1.28
N LYS A 5 36.70 -14.23 -0.02
CA LYS A 5 36.37 -15.03 1.15
C LYS A 5 34.86 -14.91 1.41
N TRP A 6 34.11 -15.93 1.03
CA TRP A 6 32.69 -16.05 1.36
C TRP A 6 32.52 -16.15 2.88
N ILE A 7 31.75 -15.23 3.47
CA ILE A 7 31.38 -15.28 4.89
C ILE A 7 30.31 -16.37 5.02
N SER A 8 30.70 -17.57 5.44
CA SER A 8 29.76 -18.61 5.82
C SER A 8 29.05 -18.21 7.11
N ARG A 9 27.70 -18.19 7.09
CA ARG A 9 26.92 -18.02 8.33
C ARG A 9 27.27 -19.17 9.28
N PRO A 10 27.55 -18.91 10.56
CA PRO A 10 27.75 -19.99 11.52
C PRO A 10 26.46 -20.80 11.64
N GLU A 11 26.54 -22.10 11.34
CA GLU A 11 25.43 -23.03 11.56
C GLU A 11 25.18 -23.16 13.07
N LYS A 12 24.01 -22.70 13.53
CA LYS A 12 23.61 -22.85 14.93
C LYS A 12 23.10 -24.29 15.16
N PRO A 13 23.45 -24.96 16.28
CA PRO A 13 22.99 -26.32 16.57
C PRO A 13 21.45 -26.39 16.69
N PRO A 14 20.83 -27.55 16.35
CA PRO A 14 19.36 -27.76 16.25
C PRO A 14 18.57 -27.37 17.51
N GLU A 15 19.22 -27.34 18.66
CA GLU A 15 18.64 -27.00 19.96
C GLU A 15 18.39 -25.49 20.14
N LYS A 16 19.09 -24.64 19.36
CA LYS A 16 18.99 -23.17 19.44
C LYS A 16 17.94 -22.56 18.48
N TRP A 17 17.26 -23.37 17.68
CA TRP A 17 16.22 -22.91 16.75
C TRP A 17 14.84 -22.78 17.42
N ALA A 18 14.69 -23.31 18.64
CA ALA A 18 13.45 -23.23 19.40
C ALA A 18 13.16 -21.83 19.96
N THR A 19 14.17 -20.96 20.03
CA THR A 19 13.98 -19.54 20.36
C THR A 19 13.82 -18.75 19.07
N ILE A 20 12.74 -17.97 18.95
CA ILE A 20 12.55 -17.00 17.86
C ILE A 20 13.84 -16.19 17.75
N ASP A 21 14.58 -16.36 16.64
CA ASP A 21 15.80 -15.59 16.37
C ASP A 21 15.36 -14.16 16.11
N ARG A 22 15.26 -13.37 17.20
CA ARG A 22 14.89 -11.96 17.18
C ARG A 22 16.02 -11.20 16.52
N SER A 23 15.99 -11.17 15.20
CA SER A 23 16.85 -10.32 14.42
C SER A 23 16.49 -8.87 14.75
N ASN A 24 17.46 -8.12 15.31
CA ASN A 24 17.31 -6.68 15.56
C ASN A 24 16.82 -5.92 14.32
N ALA A 25 17.20 -6.37 13.11
CA ALA A 25 16.74 -5.75 11.87
C ALA A 25 15.24 -5.94 11.62
N ILE A 26 14.68 -7.12 11.96
CA ILE A 26 13.26 -7.42 11.80
C ILE A 26 12.44 -6.61 12.82
N GLU A 27 12.90 -6.55 14.08
CA GLU A 27 12.24 -5.77 15.12
C GLU A 27 12.28 -4.26 14.81
N ALA A 28 13.40 -3.74 14.33
CA ALA A 28 13.53 -2.34 13.92
C ALA A 28 12.58 -1.99 12.75
N TRP A 29 12.47 -2.89 11.76
CA TRP A 29 11.55 -2.70 10.64
C TRP A 29 10.07 -2.73 11.09
N GLY A 30 9.72 -3.65 11.98
CA GLY A 30 8.39 -3.70 12.60
C GLY A 30 8.06 -2.40 13.33
N ARG A 31 8.98 -1.94 14.18
CA ARG A 31 8.84 -0.69 14.94
C ARG A 31 8.67 0.54 14.04
N MET A 32 9.37 0.61 12.91
CA MET A 32 9.21 1.70 11.94
C MET A 32 7.78 1.77 11.39
N ARG A 33 7.18 0.62 11.08
CA ARG A 33 5.81 0.55 10.55
C ARG A 33 4.77 0.91 11.60
N GLU A 34 4.93 0.39 12.82
CA GLU A 34 4.05 0.68 13.94
C GLU A 34 4.03 2.17 14.30
N THR A 35 5.19 2.84 14.21
CA THR A 35 5.34 4.26 14.55
C THR A 35 5.15 5.22 13.37
N THR A 36 4.73 4.71 12.20
CA THR A 36 4.59 5.51 10.97
C THR A 36 3.62 6.68 11.16
N ASN A 37 2.49 6.48 11.85
CA ASN A 37 1.49 7.54 12.06
C ASN A 37 2.00 8.67 12.97
N GLN A 38 2.80 8.34 13.99
CA GLN A 38 3.35 9.32 14.93
C GLN A 38 4.39 10.24 14.26
N HIS A 39 5.08 9.73 13.25
CA HIS A 39 6.13 10.45 12.52
C HIS A 39 5.69 10.96 11.15
N PHE A 40 4.41 10.79 10.79
CA PHE A 40 3.89 11.23 9.51
C PHE A 40 3.91 12.75 9.40
N LYS A 41 4.29 13.27 8.23
CA LYS A 41 4.30 14.70 7.93
C LYS A 41 3.68 14.95 6.57
N PHE A 42 2.86 16.00 6.48
CA PHE A 42 2.33 16.48 5.21
C PHE A 42 3.43 17.19 4.41
N THR A 43 4.06 16.44 3.53
CA THR A 43 4.94 16.96 2.49
C THR A 43 4.13 17.20 1.21
N PRO A 44 4.58 18.07 0.28
CA PRO A 44 3.88 18.30 -0.99
C PRO A 44 3.60 16.99 -1.74
N ARG A 45 4.53 16.03 -1.68
CA ARG A 45 4.38 14.71 -2.28
C ARG A 45 3.28 13.87 -1.63
N THR A 46 3.28 13.75 -0.31
CA THR A 46 2.25 12.97 0.41
C THR A 46 0.88 13.63 0.30
N THR A 47 0.82 14.96 0.32
CA THR A 47 -0.44 15.71 0.11
C THR A 47 -1.00 15.46 -1.29
N ALA A 48 -0.15 15.48 -2.33
CA ALA A 48 -0.58 15.12 -3.68
C ALA A 48 -1.16 13.69 -3.73
N TYR A 49 -0.51 12.71 -3.08
CA TYR A 49 -1.04 11.35 -2.99
C TYR A 49 -2.38 11.29 -2.25
N CYS A 50 -2.53 12.01 -1.13
CA CYS A 50 -3.81 12.11 -0.44
C CYS A 50 -4.90 12.66 -1.35
N VAL A 51 -4.64 13.75 -2.09
CA VAL A 51 -5.63 14.33 -3.02
C VAL A 51 -6.00 13.37 -4.14
N ILE A 52 -5.02 12.70 -4.74
CA ILE A 52 -5.28 11.73 -5.81
C ILE A 52 -6.16 10.59 -5.30
N TRP A 53 -5.78 9.95 -4.20
CA TRP A 53 -6.43 8.74 -3.72
C TRP A 53 -7.72 8.99 -2.95
N ALA A 54 -7.82 10.06 -2.17
CA ALA A 54 -9.01 10.37 -1.38
C ALA A 54 -10.07 11.15 -2.17
N LEU A 55 -9.70 11.84 -3.25
CA LEU A 55 -10.61 12.71 -4.00
C LEU A 55 -10.72 12.34 -5.48
N LEU A 56 -9.61 12.38 -6.23
CA LEU A 56 -9.67 12.21 -7.69
C LEU A 56 -10.15 10.80 -8.08
N VAL A 57 -9.64 9.76 -7.41
CA VAL A 57 -10.01 8.37 -7.70
C VAL A 57 -11.50 8.10 -7.42
N PRO A 58 -12.05 8.42 -6.22
CA PRO A 58 -13.49 8.25 -5.96
C PRO A 58 -14.38 9.03 -6.92
N ILE A 59 -14.02 10.28 -7.24
CA ILE A 59 -14.77 11.11 -8.20
C ILE A 59 -14.74 10.47 -9.60
N GLY A 60 -13.57 10.01 -10.05
CA GLY A 60 -13.41 9.34 -11.34
C GLY A 60 -14.27 8.08 -11.43
N ILE A 61 -14.24 7.22 -10.40
CA ILE A 61 -15.07 6.02 -10.33
C ILE A 61 -16.56 6.38 -10.38
N TRP A 62 -16.99 7.36 -9.59
CA TRP A 62 -18.38 7.80 -9.58
C TRP A 62 -18.84 8.29 -10.95
N LYS A 63 -18.01 9.08 -11.64
CA LYS A 63 -18.30 9.58 -13.00
C LYS A 63 -18.41 8.44 -14.01
N ILE A 64 -17.53 7.46 -13.97
CA ILE A 64 -17.55 6.30 -14.87
C ILE A 64 -18.84 5.49 -14.66
N ILE A 65 -19.19 5.19 -13.40
CA ILE A 65 -20.42 4.46 -13.07
C ILE A 65 -21.65 5.23 -13.55
N LYS A 66 -21.69 6.55 -13.31
CA LYS A 66 -22.79 7.41 -13.77
C LYS A 66 -22.92 7.39 -15.29
N TRP A 67 -21.80 7.49 -16.01
CA TRP A 67 -21.77 7.45 -17.47
C TRP A 67 -22.26 6.11 -18.03
N GLU A 68 -21.78 4.99 -17.49
CA GLU A 68 -22.17 3.66 -17.94
C GLU A 68 -23.67 3.41 -17.71
N ARG A 69 -24.21 3.87 -16.58
CA ARG A 69 -25.64 3.75 -16.28
C ARG A 69 -26.49 4.59 -17.24
N GLN A 70 -26.10 5.83 -17.50
CA GLN A 70 -26.80 6.70 -18.45
C GLN A 70 -26.75 6.12 -19.87
N TYR A 71 -25.63 5.52 -20.28
CA TYR A 71 -25.50 4.83 -21.56
C TYR A 71 -26.49 3.66 -21.67
N LYS A 72 -26.56 2.82 -20.63
CA LYS A 72 -27.49 1.68 -20.55
C LYS A 72 -28.97 2.11 -20.53
N ASP A 73 -29.29 3.19 -19.83
CA ASP A 73 -30.67 3.71 -19.76
C ASP A 73 -31.11 4.31 -21.11
N ARG A 74 -30.22 5.05 -21.80
CA ARG A 74 -30.46 5.52 -23.18
C ARG A 74 -30.69 4.37 -24.15
N ALA A 75 -29.87 3.32 -24.08
CA ALA A 75 -30.04 2.12 -24.91
C ALA A 75 -31.38 1.40 -24.66
N LYS A 76 -31.97 1.56 -23.47
CA LYS A 76 -33.28 0.97 -23.10
C LYS A 76 -34.46 1.94 -23.27
N GLY A 77 -34.22 3.15 -23.78
CA GLY A 77 -35.27 4.18 -23.94
C GLY A 77 -35.87 4.68 -22.62
N ARG A 78 -35.17 4.50 -21.49
CA ARG A 78 -35.65 4.97 -20.19
C ARG A 78 -35.32 6.46 -20.01
N PRO A 79 -36.19 7.25 -19.35
CA PRO A 79 -35.86 8.64 -19.04
C PRO A 79 -34.61 8.70 -18.16
N PRO A 80 -33.74 9.72 -18.33
CA PRO A 80 -32.53 9.86 -17.53
C PRO A 80 -32.92 9.94 -16.05
N LYS A 81 -32.32 9.07 -15.23
CA LYS A 81 -32.48 9.13 -13.77
C LYS A 81 -31.36 9.97 -13.19
N ASP A 82 -31.75 10.93 -12.39
CA ASP A 82 -30.85 11.77 -11.62
C ASP A 82 -30.22 10.88 -10.56
N LEU A 83 -28.96 10.54 -10.78
CA LEU A 83 -28.12 9.99 -9.71
C LEU A 83 -27.71 11.21 -8.88
N PHE A 84 -28.57 11.47 -7.89
CA PHE A 84 -28.72 12.68 -7.07
C PHE A 84 -29.47 13.81 -7.77
#